data_AF-A0A6L2K670-F1
#
_entry.id   AF-A0A6L2K670-F1
#
_cell.length_a   1.000
_cell.length_b   1.000
_cell.length_c   1.000
_cell.angle_alpha   90.00
_cell.angle_beta   90.00
_cell.angle_gamma   90.00
#
_symmetry.space_group_name_H-M   'P 1'
#
loop_
_entity.id
_entity.type
_entity.pdbx_description
1 polymer ?
#
loop_
_entity_poly.entity_id
_entity_poly.type
_entity_poly.pdbx_seq_one_letter_code
_entity_poly.pdbx_strand_id
1 'polypeptide(L)'
;VVPATFSTIASFSKLVWGRPQPAKKPEPKPQPFARALPLTCLKDHPRKGEKLTLSPSGTLAAITDSLGRIMLLDTRALVVVRLWKGYRDANCLFVERLVNKDSEGGRVHVKNDYSLCLAIHAPRKGIVEIWQMRTGPRILTIPCPKGSKILQPTYRFGSTVASSSYKPLEVFFLNGDSGQLSKLT
;
A
#
# COMPACT_ATOMS: atom_id res chain seq x y z
N VAL A 1 5.23 -3.07 -37.04
CA VAL A 1 3.92 -2.76 -36.43
C VAL A 1 3.02 -3.95 -36.73
N VAL A 2 2.66 -4.74 -35.73
CA VAL A 2 1.90 -6.00 -35.90
C VAL A 2 0.40 -5.68 -35.76
N PRO A 3 -0.48 -6.10 -36.68
CA PRO A 3 -1.91 -5.87 -36.53
C PRO A 3 -2.51 -6.88 -35.54
N ALA A 4 -3.26 -6.38 -34.56
CA ALA A 4 -4.03 -7.20 -33.62
C ALA A 4 -5.34 -7.63 -34.27
N THR A 5 -5.55 -8.93 -34.44
CA THR A 5 -6.80 -9.52 -34.91
C THR A 5 -7.75 -9.75 -33.75
N PHE A 6 -8.90 -9.06 -33.73
CA PHE A 6 -9.98 -9.32 -32.78
C PHE A 6 -10.88 -10.43 -33.30
N SER A 7 -10.93 -11.55 -32.59
CA SER A 7 -11.86 -12.64 -32.88
C SER A 7 -13.21 -12.36 -32.24
N THR A 8 -14.24 -12.17 -33.07
CA THR A 8 -15.63 -12.04 -32.62
C THR A 8 -16.23 -13.44 -32.49
N ILE A 9 -16.49 -13.89 -31.26
CA ILE A 9 -17.20 -15.16 -31.02
C ILE A 9 -18.68 -14.91 -31.29
N ALA A 10 -19.20 -15.40 -32.42
CA ALA A 10 -20.63 -15.41 -32.71
C ALA A 10 -21.28 -16.66 -32.06
N SER A 11 -22.24 -16.44 -31.17
CA SER A 11 -23.03 -17.52 -30.55
C SER A 11 -24.12 -17.99 -31.53
N PHE A 12 -23.93 -19.19 -32.11
CA PHE A 12 -24.95 -19.88 -32.90
C PHE A 12 -25.83 -20.74 -31.99
N SER A 13 -26.70 -20.11 -31.21
CA SER A 13 -27.71 -20.81 -30.41
C SER A 13 -29.10 -20.27 -30.71
N LYS A 14 -29.54 -20.43 -31.97
CA LYS A 14 -30.97 -20.36 -32.32
C LYS A 14 -31.30 -21.36 -33.43
N LEU A 15 -31.30 -22.63 -33.06
CA LEU A 15 -32.18 -23.61 -33.66
C LEU A 15 -32.89 -24.30 -32.49
N VAL A 16 -34.19 -24.61 -32.65
CA VAL A 16 -35.08 -25.36 -31.74
C VAL A 16 -36.12 -24.48 -31.00
N TRP A 17 -37.36 -24.59 -31.52
CA TRP A 17 -38.69 -24.33 -30.97
C TRP A 17 -39.22 -22.89 -30.76
N GLY A 18 -40.34 -22.64 -31.43
CA GLY A 18 -41.18 -21.46 -31.26
C GLY A 18 -41.71 -21.32 -29.84
N ARG A 19 -41.30 -20.25 -29.17
CA ARG A 19 -42.00 -19.63 -28.04
C ARG A 19 -42.16 -18.14 -28.34
N PRO A 20 -43.27 -17.50 -27.93
CA PRO A 20 -43.43 -16.06 -28.08
C PRO A 20 -42.30 -15.35 -27.30
N GLN A 21 -41.60 -14.45 -27.99
CA GLN A 21 -40.50 -13.68 -27.40
C GLN A 21 -41.06 -12.74 -26.33
N PRO A 22 -40.55 -12.74 -25.08
CA PRO A 22 -40.94 -11.74 -24.10
C PRO A 22 -40.48 -10.36 -24.59
N ALA A 23 -41.33 -9.34 -24.42
CA ALA A 23 -41.04 -7.98 -24.83
C ALA A 23 -39.66 -7.53 -24.29
N LYS A 24 -38.77 -7.12 -25.21
CA LYS A 24 -37.42 -6.64 -24.87
C LYS A 24 -37.54 -5.43 -23.94
N LYS A 25 -37.17 -5.59 -22.67
CA LYS A 25 -36.99 -4.45 -21.77
C LYS A 25 -35.95 -3.51 -22.40
N PRO A 26 -36.17 -2.19 -22.40
CA PRO A 26 -35.19 -1.25 -22.93
C PRO A 26 -33.88 -1.42 -22.16
N GLU A 27 -32.81 -1.65 -22.91
CA GLU A 27 -31.46 -1.78 -22.36
C GLU A 27 -31.09 -0.46 -21.65
N PRO A 28 -30.68 -0.49 -20.37
CA PRO A 28 -30.39 0.71 -19.63
C PRO A 28 -29.21 1.43 -20.29
N LYS A 29 -29.43 2.68 -20.73
CA LYS A 29 -28.36 3.52 -21.28
C LYS A 29 -27.24 3.61 -20.24
N PRO A 30 -25.97 3.28 -20.58
CA PRO A 30 -24.87 3.39 -19.64
C PRO A 30 -24.76 4.84 -19.18
N GLN A 31 -24.97 5.07 -17.89
CA GLN A 31 -24.73 6.39 -17.31
C GLN A 31 -23.25 6.71 -17.45
N PRO A 32 -22.88 7.91 -17.93
CA PRO A 32 -21.48 8.31 -17.92
C PRO A 32 -21.02 8.30 -16.47
N PHE A 33 -20.03 7.45 -16.18
CA PHE A 33 -19.41 7.39 -14.85
C PHE A 33 -18.93 8.81 -14.50
N ALA A 34 -19.22 9.26 -13.28
CA ALA A 34 -18.82 10.59 -12.82
C ALA A 34 -17.32 10.77 -13.12
N ARG A 35 -16.98 11.75 -13.95
CA ARG A 35 -15.58 12.07 -14.25
C ARG A 35 -14.94 12.58 -12.97
N ALA A 36 -14.12 11.75 -12.33
CA ALA A 36 -13.29 12.18 -11.22
C ALA A 36 -12.33 13.26 -11.74
N LEU A 37 -12.50 14.50 -11.27
CA LEU A 37 -11.55 15.57 -11.53
C LEU A 37 -10.45 15.51 -10.45
N PRO A 38 -9.17 15.67 -10.83
CA PRO A 38 -8.10 15.72 -9.84
C PRO A 38 -8.30 16.97 -8.96
N LEU A 39 -8.44 16.76 -7.64
CA LEU A 39 -8.58 17.85 -6.67
C LEU A 39 -7.33 18.74 -6.66
N THR A 40 -6.16 18.12 -6.75
CA THR A 40 -4.86 18.78 -6.86
C THR A 40 -3.93 17.94 -7.71
N CYS A 41 -2.89 18.56 -8.28
CA CYS A 41 -1.83 17.84 -8.96
C CYS A 41 -0.47 18.33 -8.49
N LEU A 42 0.42 17.40 -8.16
CA LEU A 42 1.81 17.71 -7.89
C LEU A 42 2.62 17.46 -9.17
N LYS A 43 2.96 18.54 -9.89
CA LYS A 43 3.80 18.48 -11.09
C LYS A 43 5.26 18.71 -10.70
N ASP A 44 6.06 17.66 -10.70
CA ASP A 44 7.52 17.73 -10.44
C ASP A 44 8.27 17.02 -11.57
N HIS A 45 8.27 17.60 -12.77
CA HIS A 45 9.05 17.07 -13.88
C HIS A 45 10.56 17.21 -13.57
N PRO A 46 11.41 16.20 -13.84
CA PRO A 46 11.17 14.97 -14.64
C PRO A 46 10.68 13.76 -13.83
N ARG A 47 10.29 13.94 -12.58
CA ARG A 47 9.97 12.85 -11.65
C ARG A 47 8.59 12.28 -11.90
N LYS A 48 8.50 10.97 -11.78
CA LYS A 48 7.24 10.22 -11.87
C LYS A 48 7.07 9.45 -10.58
N GLY A 49 5.89 9.54 -9.96
CA GLY A 49 5.54 8.66 -8.85
C GLY A 49 5.42 7.22 -9.35
N GLU A 50 6.07 6.29 -8.67
CA GLU A 50 6.11 4.88 -9.06
C GLU A 50 5.27 4.00 -8.15
N LYS A 51 5.35 4.23 -6.84
CA LYS A 51 4.62 3.45 -5.83
C LYS A 51 3.98 4.39 -4.84
N LEU A 52 2.78 4.03 -4.40
CA LEU A 52 2.02 4.72 -3.38
C LEU A 52 1.56 3.71 -2.33
N THR A 53 1.89 3.98 -1.06
CA THR A 53 1.45 3.18 0.08
C THR A 53 0.64 4.07 1.01
N LEU A 54 -0.57 3.63 1.38
CA LEU A 54 -1.42 4.34 2.35
C LEU A 54 -1.20 3.79 3.77
N SER A 55 -1.26 4.69 4.75
CA SER A 55 -1.38 4.31 6.16
C SER A 55 -2.74 3.65 6.43
N PRO A 56 -2.87 2.82 7.48
CA PRO A 56 -4.15 2.21 7.88
C PRO A 56 -5.34 3.16 7.99
N SER A 57 -5.10 4.35 8.52
CA SER A 57 -6.13 5.38 8.72
C SER A 57 -6.41 6.19 7.45
N GLY A 58 -5.65 5.95 6.39
CA GLY A 58 -5.68 6.72 5.14
C GLY A 58 -5.21 8.16 5.29
N THR A 59 -4.72 8.60 6.46
CA THR A 59 -4.35 10.01 6.74
C THR A 59 -2.96 10.42 6.25
N LEU A 60 -2.14 9.42 5.93
CA LEU A 60 -0.81 9.56 5.35
C LEU A 60 -0.65 8.65 4.15
N ALA A 61 0.11 9.11 3.16
CA ALA A 61 0.56 8.33 2.02
C ALA A 61 2.07 8.50 1.84
N ALA A 62 2.79 7.40 1.62
CA ALA A 62 4.19 7.43 1.19
C ALA A 62 4.24 7.20 -0.32
N ILE A 63 4.91 8.09 -1.05
CA ILE A 63 5.05 8.03 -2.51
C ILE A 63 6.54 7.94 -2.83
N THR A 64 6.95 6.93 -3.57
CA THR A 64 8.31 6.82 -4.11
C THR A 64 8.34 7.34 -5.54
N ASP A 65 9.39 8.04 -5.92
CA ASP A 65 9.57 8.56 -7.28
C ASP A 65 10.69 7.84 -8.06
N SER A 66 10.71 8.08 -9.38
CA SER A 66 11.67 7.53 -10.32
C SER A 66 13.12 8.03 -10.16
N LEU A 67 13.35 9.12 -9.42
CA LEU A 67 14.69 9.68 -9.19
C LEU A 67 15.23 9.38 -7.78
N GLY A 68 14.52 8.57 -7.00
CA GLY A 68 14.93 8.14 -5.68
C GLY A 68 14.63 9.15 -4.57
N ARG A 69 13.49 9.81 -4.62
CA ARG A 69 12.90 10.45 -3.45
C ARG A 69 11.71 9.65 -2.91
N ILE A 70 11.45 9.88 -1.63
CA ILE A 70 10.26 9.41 -0.94
C ILE A 70 9.57 10.64 -0.37
N MET A 71 8.27 10.77 -0.64
CA MET A 71 7.43 11.87 -0.16
C MET A 71 6.39 11.29 0.80
N LEU A 72 6.35 11.81 2.02
CA LEU A 72 5.23 11.58 2.93
C LEU A 72 4.20 12.69 2.72
N LEU A 73 3.02 12.32 2.28
CA LEU A 73 1.90 13.22 2.00
C LEU A 73 0.85 13.08 3.11
N ASP A 74 0.36 14.21 3.63
CA ASP A 74 -0.92 14.25 4.34
C ASP A 74 -2.06 14.25 3.32
N THR A 75 -2.90 13.22 3.37
CA THR A 75 -3.98 13.02 2.39
C THR A 75 -5.19 13.91 2.64
N ARG A 76 -5.34 14.48 3.85
CA ARG A 76 -6.43 15.39 4.18
C ARG A 76 -6.08 16.82 3.78
N ALA A 77 -4.88 17.25 4.14
CA ALA A 77 -4.39 18.59 3.82
C ALA A 77 -3.79 18.69 2.39
N LEU A 78 -3.51 17.55 1.75
CA LEU A 78 -2.86 17.46 0.43
C LEU A 78 -1.48 18.15 0.39
N VAL A 79 -0.75 18.09 1.50
CA VAL A 79 0.60 18.68 1.65
C VAL A 79 1.65 17.62 1.91
N VAL A 80 2.86 17.86 1.38
CA VAL A 80 4.02 17.01 1.64
C VAL A 80 4.60 17.39 2.99
N VAL A 81 4.52 16.47 3.95
CA VAL A 81 4.97 16.70 5.34
C VAL A 81 6.43 16.32 5.56
N ARG A 82 6.99 15.43 4.72
CA ARG A 82 8.39 14.98 4.83
C ARG A 82 8.94 14.45 3.52
N LEU A 83 10.24 14.63 3.30
CA LEU A 83 10.96 14.19 2.11
C LEU A 83 12.25 13.43 2.48
N TRP A 84 12.50 12.31 1.82
CA TRP A 84 13.79 11.61 1.85
C TRP A 84 14.41 11.59 0.45
N LYS A 85 15.74 11.73 0.35
CA LYS A 85 16.49 11.79 -0.91
C LYS A 85 17.51 10.65 -1.01
N GLY A 86 17.76 10.18 -2.23
CA GLY A 86 18.74 9.13 -2.51
C GLY A 86 18.24 7.70 -2.26
N TYR A 87 16.92 7.49 -2.20
CA TYR A 87 16.26 6.21 -1.96
C TYR A 87 15.70 5.64 -3.27
N ARG A 88 16.55 5.51 -4.30
CA ARG A 88 16.15 4.91 -5.58
C ARG A 88 15.73 3.45 -5.37
N ASP A 89 14.70 3.04 -6.09
CA ASP A 89 14.11 1.69 -6.03
C ASP A 89 13.53 1.31 -4.66
N ALA A 90 13.30 2.28 -3.78
CA ALA A 90 12.81 2.00 -2.44
C ALA A 90 11.37 1.48 -2.43
N ASN A 91 11.04 0.72 -1.38
CA ASN A 91 9.69 0.32 -1.04
C ASN A 91 9.36 0.83 0.36
N CYS A 92 8.14 1.32 0.53
CA CYS A 92 7.67 1.87 1.79
C CYS A 92 6.47 1.07 2.30
N LEU A 93 6.51 0.68 3.56
CA LEU A 93 5.40 0.03 4.26
C LEU A 93 5.20 0.74 5.60
N PHE A 94 3.94 0.94 5.99
CA PHE A 94 3.65 1.44 7.33
C PHE A 94 3.78 0.28 8.32
N VAL A 95 4.19 0.59 9.55
CA VAL A 95 4.32 -0.39 10.65
C VAL A 95 3.96 0.29 11.96
N GLU A 96 3.42 -0.43 12.91
CA GLU A 96 3.13 0.07 14.25
C GLU A 96 4.09 -0.55 15.25
N ARG A 97 4.77 0.30 16.02
CA ARG A 97 5.76 -0.09 17.02
C ARG A 97 5.27 0.26 18.41
N LEU A 98 5.38 -0.67 19.35
CA LEU A 98 5.08 -0.42 20.76
C LEU A 98 6.06 0.63 21.32
N VAL A 99 5.54 1.68 21.94
CA VAL A 99 6.33 2.79 22.47
C VAL A 99 6.89 2.46 23.85
N ASN A 100 6.07 1.85 24.71
CA ASN A 100 6.43 1.52 26.08
C ASN A 100 6.62 0.01 26.23
N LYS A 101 7.87 -0.46 26.20
CA LYS A 101 8.20 -1.86 26.51
C LYS A 101 8.25 -2.15 28.02
N ASP A 102 8.33 -1.11 28.86
CA ASP A 102 8.56 -1.25 30.31
C ASP A 102 7.31 -1.66 31.11
N SER A 103 6.17 -1.86 30.43
CA SER A 103 4.94 -2.38 31.03
C SER A 103 4.88 -3.91 30.90
N GLU A 104 5.89 -4.62 31.42
CA GLU A 104 5.93 -6.10 31.49
C GLU A 104 4.92 -6.70 32.51
N GLY A 105 3.80 -6.03 32.75
CA GLY A 105 2.79 -6.42 33.72
C GLY A 105 1.49 -6.84 33.06
N GLY A 106 1.46 -7.96 32.32
CA GLY A 106 0.24 -8.69 31.90
C GLY A 106 -0.89 -7.89 31.21
N ARG A 107 -0.64 -6.62 30.86
CA ARG A 107 -1.66 -5.68 30.40
C ARG A 107 -1.92 -5.92 28.92
N VAL A 108 -3.18 -6.05 28.55
CA VAL A 108 -3.59 -6.10 27.15
C VAL A 108 -3.25 -4.75 26.51
N HIS A 109 -2.36 -4.76 25.52
CA HIS A 109 -1.99 -3.57 24.79
C HIS A 109 -3.16 -3.05 23.95
N VAL A 110 -3.36 -1.75 24.01
CA VAL A 110 -4.36 -1.03 23.23
C VAL A 110 -3.68 -0.23 22.13
N LYS A 111 -4.47 0.26 21.16
CA LYS A 111 -3.95 1.03 20.03
C LYS A 111 -3.04 2.20 20.42
N ASN A 112 -3.32 2.87 21.53
CA ASN A 112 -2.56 4.04 22.00
C ASN A 112 -1.14 3.69 22.49
N ASP A 113 -0.86 2.41 22.75
CA ASP A 113 0.48 1.97 23.16
C ASP A 113 1.44 1.89 21.95
N TYR A 114 0.91 2.03 20.73
CA TYR A 114 1.65 1.92 19.49
C TYR A 114 1.84 3.28 18.80
N SER A 115 3.02 3.47 18.23
CA SER A 115 3.34 4.60 17.35
C SER A 115 3.45 4.14 15.92
N LEU A 116 2.83 4.90 15.01
CA LEU A 116 2.92 4.68 13.58
C LEU A 116 4.32 5.05 13.07
N CYS A 117 4.91 4.15 12.31
CA CYS A 117 6.22 4.28 11.71
C CYS A 117 6.15 3.96 10.21
N LEU A 118 7.18 4.40 9.48
CA LEU A 118 7.39 4.06 8.08
C LEU A 118 8.67 3.21 7.98
N ALA A 119 8.52 1.97 7.53
CA ALA A 119 9.61 1.12 7.12
C ALA A 119 9.99 1.44 5.66
N ILE A 120 11.22 1.88 5.46
CA ILE A 120 11.78 2.22 4.15
C ILE A 120 12.82 1.16 3.81
N HIS A 121 12.50 0.26 2.90
CA HIS A 121 13.47 -0.65 2.31
C HIS A 121 14.17 0.05 1.15
N ALA A 122 15.49 0.19 1.24
CA ALA A 122 16.34 0.86 0.26
C ALA A 122 17.36 -0.13 -0.33
N PRO A 123 16.98 -0.90 -1.38
CA PRO A 123 17.84 -1.95 -1.94
C PRO A 123 19.21 -1.45 -2.38
N ARG A 124 19.26 -0.26 -3.00
CA ARG A 124 20.50 0.35 -3.52
C ARG A 124 21.48 0.74 -2.40
N LYS A 125 20.96 1.02 -1.21
CA LYS A 125 21.76 1.31 -0.01
C LYS A 125 22.05 0.07 0.82
N GLY A 126 21.39 -1.06 0.53
CA GLY A 126 21.48 -2.27 1.34
C GLY A 126 21.01 -2.08 2.78
N ILE A 127 19.96 -1.27 3.00
CA ILE A 127 19.40 -1.04 4.34
C ILE A 127 17.86 -0.99 4.35
N VAL A 128 17.28 -1.31 5.50
CA VAL A 128 15.90 -0.98 5.88
C VAL A 128 15.95 0.03 7.03
N GLU A 129 15.30 1.18 6.87
CA GLU A 129 15.18 2.19 7.92
C GLU A 129 13.76 2.25 8.47
N ILE A 130 13.62 2.39 9.78
CA ILE A 130 12.33 2.63 10.43
C ILE A 130 12.30 4.06 10.93
N TRP A 131 11.34 4.84 10.44
CA TRP A 131 11.16 6.25 10.80
C TRP A 131 9.86 6.45 11.56
N GLN A 132 9.90 7.21 12.66
CA GLN A 132 8.69 7.56 13.38
C GLN A 132 7.88 8.61 12.62
N MET A 133 6.58 8.36 12.44
CA MET A 133 5.68 9.31 11.79
C MET A 133 5.14 10.32 12.81
N ARG A 134 4.84 11.56 12.41
CA ARG A 134 4.95 12.12 11.05
C ARG A 134 6.32 12.76 10.79
N THR A 135 6.87 13.43 11.79
CA THR A 135 8.13 14.20 11.72
C THR A 135 9.19 13.68 12.70
N GLY A 136 9.01 12.47 13.22
CA GLY A 136 9.87 11.92 14.26
C GLY A 136 11.24 11.41 13.75
N PRO A 137 12.13 10.98 14.65
CA PRO A 137 13.47 10.53 14.29
C PRO A 137 13.47 9.20 13.53
N ARG A 138 14.65 8.84 13.00
CA ARG A 138 14.94 7.47 12.56
C ARG A 138 15.13 6.62 13.81
N ILE A 139 14.32 5.58 13.95
CA ILE A 139 14.32 4.70 15.12
C ILE A 139 15.38 3.61 14.99
N LEU A 140 15.48 3.01 13.79
CA LEU A 140 16.34 1.85 13.56
C LEU A 140 16.83 1.81 12.11
N THR A 141 17.99 1.22 11.89
CA THR A 141 18.52 0.85 10.57
C THR A 141 18.98 -0.60 10.62
N ILE A 142 18.53 -1.41 9.67
CA ILE A 142 18.84 -2.83 9.57
C ILE A 142 19.57 -3.07 8.25
N PRO A 143 20.73 -3.74 8.25
CA PRO A 143 21.40 -4.16 7.03
C PRO A 143 20.51 -5.09 6.20
N CYS A 144 20.54 -4.90 4.88
CA CYS A 144 19.68 -5.59 3.94
C CYS A 144 20.55 -6.23 2.85
N PRO A 145 20.86 -7.54 2.96
CA PRO A 145 21.56 -8.28 1.92
C PRO A 145 20.83 -8.23 0.57
N LYS A 146 21.54 -8.57 -0.51
CA LYS A 146 20.95 -8.62 -1.85
C LYS A 146 19.77 -9.60 -1.88
N GLY A 147 18.76 -9.31 -2.69
CA GLY A 147 17.57 -10.15 -2.82
C GLY A 147 16.57 -10.06 -1.66
N SER A 148 16.90 -9.36 -0.57
CA SER A 148 15.99 -9.21 0.57
C SER A 148 14.76 -8.36 0.22
N LYS A 149 13.66 -8.59 0.94
CA LYS A 149 12.39 -7.90 0.73
C LYS A 149 11.70 -7.60 2.06
N ILE A 150 10.96 -6.50 2.09
CA ILE A 150 9.98 -6.25 3.15
C ILE A 150 8.59 -6.66 2.66
N LEU A 151 7.85 -7.35 3.52
CA LEU A 151 6.54 -7.91 3.23
C LEU A 151 5.56 -7.47 4.31
N GLN A 152 4.34 -7.16 3.91
CA GLN A 152 3.24 -6.89 4.83
C GLN A 152 2.16 -7.94 4.58
N PRO A 153 1.57 -8.54 5.63
CA PRO A 153 0.35 -9.32 5.45
C PRO A 153 -0.72 -8.44 4.82
N THR A 154 -1.50 -9.01 3.89
CA THR A 154 -2.68 -8.32 3.36
C THR A 154 -3.59 -7.94 4.53
N TYR A 155 -4.01 -6.67 4.54
CA TYR A 155 -4.89 -6.15 5.58
C TYR A 155 -6.09 -7.08 5.73
N ARG A 156 -6.25 -7.68 6.91
CA ARG A 156 -7.44 -8.48 7.21
C ARG A 156 -8.57 -7.49 7.44
N PHE A 157 -9.53 -7.42 6.52
CA PHE A 157 -10.86 -6.89 6.82
C PHE A 157 -11.54 -7.87 7.78
N GLY A 158 -11.10 -7.89 9.03
CA GLY A 158 -11.75 -8.66 10.08
C GLY A 158 -12.93 -7.84 10.60
N SER A 159 -14.13 -8.42 10.63
CA SER A 159 -15.23 -7.85 11.40
C SER A 159 -14.78 -7.70 12.85
N THR A 160 -15.04 -6.55 13.44
CA THR A 160 -14.67 -6.14 14.82
C THR A 160 -15.35 -6.96 15.93
N VAL A 161 -15.62 -8.23 15.70
CA VAL A 161 -16.30 -9.12 16.65
C VAL A 161 -15.39 -10.31 16.91
N ALA A 162 -14.93 -10.41 18.17
CA ALA A 162 -14.25 -11.56 18.80
C ALA A 162 -12.70 -11.59 18.90
N SER A 163 -12.01 -10.46 19.05
CA SER A 163 -10.65 -10.48 19.63
C SER A 163 -10.45 -9.29 20.55
N SER A 164 -10.22 -9.55 21.84
CA SER A 164 -10.03 -8.55 22.89
C SER A 164 -8.69 -7.80 22.82
N SER A 165 -7.78 -8.19 21.91
CA SER A 165 -6.45 -7.60 21.79
C SER A 165 -6.27 -6.84 20.48
N TYR A 166 -5.70 -5.63 20.57
CA TYR A 166 -5.31 -4.84 19.41
C TYR A 166 -4.21 -5.55 18.63
N LYS A 167 -4.39 -5.69 17.31
CA LYS A 167 -3.37 -6.25 16.41
C LYS A 167 -2.67 -5.12 15.66
N PRO A 168 -1.40 -4.82 15.97
CA PRO A 168 -0.69 -3.73 15.31
C PRO A 168 -0.38 -4.07 13.85
N LEU A 169 -0.07 -3.03 13.07
CA LEU A 169 0.45 -3.22 11.72
C LEU A 169 1.87 -3.80 11.74
N GLU A 170 2.03 -4.99 11.19
CA GLU A 170 3.31 -5.72 11.19
C GLU A 170 3.93 -5.74 9.79
N VAL A 171 5.25 -5.60 9.74
CA VAL A 171 6.06 -5.80 8.54
C VAL A 171 7.07 -6.88 8.84
N PHE A 172 7.34 -7.73 7.85
CA PHE A 172 8.30 -8.81 7.92
C PHE A 172 9.46 -8.54 6.95
N PHE A 173 10.66 -8.88 7.39
CA PHE A 173 11.87 -8.87 6.58
C PHE A 173 12.19 -10.29 6.13
N LEU A 174 12.21 -10.49 4.82
CA LEU A 174 12.66 -11.72 4.18
C LEU A 174 14.12 -11.53 3.76
N ASN A 175 15.01 -12.31 4.35
CA ASN A 175 16.40 -12.40 3.93
C ASN A 175 16.49 -13.12 2.58
N GLY A 176 17.10 -12.47 1.58
CA GLY A 176 17.22 -13.01 0.23
C GLY A 176 18.10 -14.25 0.11
N ASP A 177 19.15 -14.34 0.92
CA ASP A 177 20.15 -15.41 0.84
C ASP A 177 19.73 -16.63 1.66
N SER A 178 19.22 -16.41 2.88
CA SER A 178 18.82 -17.51 3.78
C SER A 178 17.36 -17.93 3.63
N GLY A 179 16.53 -17.12 2.98
CA GLY A 179 15.07 -17.31 2.93
C GLY A 179 14.38 -17.11 4.28
N GLN A 180 15.11 -16.67 5.32
CA GLN A 180 14.56 -16.50 6.66
C GLN A 180 13.63 -15.29 6.72
N LEU A 181 12.45 -15.49 7.31
CA LEU A 181 11.49 -14.43 7.58
C LEU A 181 11.60 -13.99 9.05
N SER A 182 11.69 -12.69 9.28
CA SER A 182 11.78 -12.09 10.62
C SER A 182 10.84 -10.89 10.74
N LYS A 183 10.37 -10.57 11.94
CA LYS A 183 9.46 -9.43 12.18
C LYS A 183 10.27 -8.12 12.35
N LEU A 184 9.83 -7.05 11.71
CA LEU A 184 10.40 -5.70 11.81
C LEU A 184 9.71 -4.89 12.92
N THR A 185 9.93 -5.24 14.19
CA THR A 185 9.43 -4.47 15.36
C THR A 185 10.33 -4.61 16.58
#